data_AF-A0A6M1NN21-F1
#
_entry.id   AF-A0A6M1NN21-F1
#
_cell.length_a   1.000
_cell.length_b   1.000
_cell.length_c   1.000
_cell.angle_alpha   90.00
_cell.angle_beta   90.00
_cell.angle_gamma   90.00
#
_symmetry.space_group_name_H-M   'P 1'
#
loop_
_entity.id
_entity.type
_entity.pdbx_description
1 polymer ?
#
loop_
_entity_poly.entity_id
_entity_poly.type
_entity_poly.pdbx_seq_one_letter_code
_entity_poly.pdbx_strand_id
1 'polypeptide(L)'
;MENTAAQRQPKKTDNNANQTHYYVTLTIAIIIGLFGVFVRFVPDEVTALNQYTFLFSTLANIAIVIASFVAFKVVFKILGFGNK
;
A
#
# COMPACT_ATOMS: atom_id res chain seq x y z
N MET A 1 -21.38 -47.11 -5.85
CA MET A 1 -22.05 -45.80 -5.95
C MET A 1 -20.97 -44.80 -6.30
N GLU A 2 -20.96 -44.38 -7.55
CA GLU A 2 -19.99 -43.42 -8.08
C GLU A 2 -20.16 -42.11 -7.33
N ASN A 3 -19.11 -41.70 -6.62
CA ASN A 3 -19.12 -40.49 -5.82
C ASN A 3 -18.92 -39.32 -6.78
N THR A 4 -20.01 -38.91 -7.44
CA THR A 4 -20.03 -37.72 -8.29
C THR A 4 -19.85 -36.51 -7.37
N ALA A 5 -18.60 -36.21 -7.02
CA ALA A 5 -18.24 -34.95 -6.40
C ALA A 5 -18.70 -33.85 -7.37
N ALA A 6 -19.84 -33.23 -7.07
CA ALA A 6 -20.38 -32.15 -7.87
C ALA A 6 -19.26 -31.12 -8.07
N GLN A 7 -18.76 -31.00 -9.30
CA GLN A 7 -17.78 -29.97 -9.63
C GLN A 7 -18.41 -28.63 -9.32
N ARG A 8 -17.95 -27.98 -8.25
CA ARG A 8 -18.35 -26.62 -7.93
C ARG A 8 -18.02 -25.79 -9.15
N GLN A 9 -19.03 -25.18 -9.78
CA GLN A 9 -18.81 -24.27 -10.88
C GLN A 9 -17.73 -23.26 -10.46
N PRO A 10 -16.74 -22.93 -11.32
CA PRO A 10 -15.71 -21.96 -10.99
C PRO A 10 -16.43 -20.69 -10.58
N LYS A 11 -16.38 -20.37 -9.28
CA LYS A 11 -17.06 -19.20 -8.73
C LYS A 11 -16.38 -18.01 -9.40
N LYS A 12 -17.02 -17.46 -10.43
CA LYS A 12 -16.61 -16.23 -11.09
C LYS A 12 -16.91 -15.10 -10.11
N THR A 13 -16.22 -15.08 -8.97
CA THR A 13 -16.28 -13.96 -8.06
C THR A 13 -15.56 -12.84 -8.77
N ASP A 14 -16.30 -11.89 -9.32
CA ASP A 14 -15.81 -10.52 -9.39
C ASP A 14 -15.66 -10.05 -7.93
N ASN A 15 -14.61 -10.54 -7.29
CA ASN A 15 -14.30 -10.20 -5.91
C ASN A 15 -13.62 -8.84 -6.00
N ASN A 16 -14.34 -7.79 -5.59
CA ASN A 16 -13.81 -6.43 -5.55
C ASN A 16 -12.42 -6.41 -4.89
N ALA A 17 -12.22 -7.17 -3.80
CA ALA A 17 -10.91 -7.25 -3.13
C ALA A 17 -9.78 -7.83 -4.01
N ASN A 18 -10.10 -8.65 -5.01
CA ASN A 18 -9.14 -9.33 -5.86
C ASN A 18 -8.86 -8.62 -7.20
N GLN A 19 -9.21 -7.35 -7.32
CA GLN A 19 -8.95 -6.61 -8.56
C GLN A 19 -7.49 -6.15 -8.64
N THR A 20 -6.83 -6.43 -9.78
CA THR A 20 -5.40 -6.14 -10.03
C THR A 20 -5.00 -4.71 -9.70
N HIS A 21 -5.87 -3.75 -10.01
CA HIS A 21 -5.57 -2.33 -9.80
C HIS A 21 -5.40 -1.97 -8.32
N TYR A 22 -6.07 -2.69 -7.40
CA TYR A 22 -5.86 -2.49 -5.96
C TYR A 22 -4.47 -2.95 -5.54
N TYR A 23 -4.00 -4.12 -5.99
CA TYR A 23 -2.66 -4.62 -5.69
C TYR A 23 -1.57 -3.68 -6.22
N VAL A 24 -1.71 -3.19 -7.45
CA VAL A 24 -0.76 -2.23 -8.03
C VAL A 24 -0.73 -0.94 -7.22
N THR A 25 -1.89 -0.37 -6.88
CA THR A 25 -1.97 0.87 -6.10
C THR A 25 -1.40 0.68 -4.69
N LEU A 26 -1.68 -0.45 -4.04
CA LEU A 26 -1.15 -0.77 -2.72
C LEU A 26 0.38 -0.95 -2.77
N THR A 27 0.89 -1.57 -3.83
CA THR A 27 2.33 -1.74 -4.05
C THR A 27 3.02 -0.39 -4.19
N ILE A 28 2.43 0.55 -4.95
CA ILE A 28 2.95 1.92 -5.07
C ILE A 28 2.97 2.60 -3.70
N ALA A 29 1.90 2.48 -2.90
CA ALA A 29 1.86 3.06 -1.56
C ALA A 29 2.95 2.48 -0.65
N ILE A 30 3.19 1.18 -0.71
CA ILE A 30 4.27 0.51 0.06
C ILE A 30 5.64 1.03 -0.37
N ILE A 31 5.90 1.16 -1.67
CA ILE A 31 7.18 1.68 -2.19
C ILE A 31 7.42 3.11 -1.68
N ILE A 32 6.41 3.98 -1.72
CA ILE A 32 6.50 5.35 -1.18
C ILE A 32 6.78 5.33 0.32
N GLY A 33 6.11 4.45 1.07
CA GLY A 33 6.33 4.31 2.51
C GLY A 33 7.76 3.86 2.84
N LEU A 34 8.26 2.84 2.15
CA LEU A 34 9.64 2.35 2.30
C LEU A 34 10.65 3.42 1.92
N PHE A 35 10.41 4.17 0.84
CA PHE A 35 11.23 5.32 0.47
C PHE A 35 11.26 6.38 1.57
N GLY A 36 10.11 6.72 2.16
CA GLY A 36 10.03 7.65 3.29
C GLY A 36 10.83 7.17 4.51
N VAL A 37 10.72 5.89 4.86
CA VAL A 37 11.52 5.29 5.95
C VAL A 37 13.01 5.37 5.64
N PHE A 38 13.43 5.03 4.42
CA PHE A 38 14.82 5.11 4.01
C PHE A 38 15.37 6.54 4.10
N VAL A 39 14.66 7.50 3.51
CA VAL A 39 15.04 8.93 3.50
C VAL A 39 15.23 9.46 4.92
N ARG A 40 14.46 8.98 5.90
CA ARG A 40 14.60 9.39 7.30
C ARG A 40 16.01 9.20 7.87
N PHE A 41 16.71 8.14 7.44
CA PHE A 41 18.02 7.75 7.99
C PHE A 41 19.20 8.25 7.15
N VAL A 42 18.95 8.90 6.01
CA VAL A 42 20.02 9.43 5.15
C VAL A 42 20.96 10.41 5.88
N PRO A 43 20.48 11.35 6.73
CA PRO A 43 21.36 12.26 7.48
C PRO A 43 22.27 11.55 8.49
N ASP A 44 21.82 10.39 9.00
CA ASP A 44 22.55 9.60 10.00
C ASP A 44 23.73 8.86 9.36
N GLU A 45 23.52 8.31 8.15
CA GLU A 45 24.54 7.57 7.40
C GLU A 45 25.49 8.47 6.60
N VAL A 46 25.00 9.63 6.14
CA VAL A 46 25.78 10.57 5.32
C VAL A 46 26.12 11.81 6.16
N THR A 47 27.29 11.79 6.80
CA THR A 47 27.72 12.84 7.75
C THR A 47 27.65 14.26 7.17
N ALA A 48 27.91 14.43 5.87
CA ALA A 48 27.81 15.71 5.18
C ALA A 48 26.39 16.31 5.13
N LEU A 49 25.36 15.48 5.37
CA LEU A 49 23.94 15.85 5.32
C LEU A 49 23.29 15.95 6.72
N ASN A 50 24.02 15.66 7.81
CA ASN A 50 23.48 15.64 9.18
C ASN A 50 22.80 16.98 9.57
N GLN A 51 23.36 18.11 9.16
CA GLN A 51 22.78 19.44 9.37
C GLN A 51 21.36 19.63 8.77
N TYR A 52 20.96 18.77 7.83
CA TYR A 52 19.64 18.79 7.19
C TYR A 52 18.65 17.80 7.82
N THR A 53 18.93 17.23 8.99
CA THR A 53 18.07 16.24 9.68
C THR A 53 16.60 16.64 9.71
N PHE A 54 16.29 17.91 10.00
CA PHE A 54 14.90 18.39 10.01
C PHE A 54 14.21 18.27 8.64
N LEU A 55 14.91 18.64 7.55
CA LEU A 55 14.38 18.56 6.20
C LEU A 55 14.08 17.11 5.80
N PHE A 56 15.04 16.21 6.03
CA PHE A 56 14.87 14.78 5.73
C PHE A 56 13.76 14.15 6.56
N SER A 57 13.67 14.47 7.87
CA SER A 57 12.55 14.01 8.69
C SER A 57 11.21 14.54 8.20
N THR A 58 11.16 15.78 7.70
CA THR A 58 9.93 16.37 7.16
C THR A 58 9.51 15.65 5.88
N LEU A 59 10.44 15.42 4.95
CA LEU A 59 10.18 14.67 3.72
C LEU A 59 9.73 13.24 4.00
N ALA A 60 10.39 12.56 4.93
CA ALA A 60 10.02 11.22 5.37
C ALA A 60 8.59 11.18 5.92
N ASN A 61 8.24 12.13 6.81
CA ASN A 61 6.90 12.20 7.39
C ASN A 61 5.83 12.46 6.31
N ILE A 62 6.09 13.37 5.36
CA ILE A 62 5.17 13.63 4.23
C ILE A 62 4.98 12.36 3.39
N ALA A 63 6.05 11.64 3.07
CA ALA A 63 5.97 10.39 2.31
C ALA A 63 5.12 9.34 3.03
N ILE A 64 5.30 9.18 4.36
CA ILE A 64 4.49 8.26 5.17
C ILE A 64 3.01 8.67 5.19
N VAL A 65 2.72 9.97 5.31
CA VAL A 65 1.33 10.48 5.28
C VAL A 65 0.68 10.17 3.93
N ILE A 66 1.37 10.44 2.82
CA ILE A 66 0.87 10.16 1.47
C ILE A 66 0.65 8.66 1.27
N ALA A 67 1.63 7.83 1.63
CA ALA A 67 1.53 6.38 1.53
C ALA A 67 0.34 5.84 2.33
N SER A 68 0.20 6.29 3.58
CA SER A 68 -0.90 5.89 4.47
C SER A 68 -2.25 6.29 3.91
N PHE A 69 -2.37 7.54 3.43
CA PHE A 69 -3.61 8.04 2.83
C PHE A 69 -4.04 7.20 1.62
N VAL A 70 -3.11 6.89 0.71
CA VAL A 70 -3.39 6.06 -0.47
C VAL A 70 -3.78 4.64 -0.05
N ALA A 71 -3.03 4.03 0.89
CA ALA A 71 -3.32 2.68 1.38
C ALA A 71 -4.72 2.60 2.01
N PHE A 72 -5.07 3.52 2.91
CA PHE A 72 -6.41 3.56 3.51
C PHE A 72 -7.50 3.80 2.48
N LYS A 73 -7.29 4.69 1.52
CA LYS A 73 -8.25 4.91 0.42
C LYS A 73 -8.51 3.63 -0.38
N VAL A 74 -7.48 2.84 -0.67
CA VAL A 74 -7.62 1.55 -1.35
C VAL A 74 -8.37 0.54 -0.49
N VAL A 75 -8.01 0.41 0.79
CA VAL A 75 -8.68 -0.51 1.73
C VAL A 75 -10.16 -0.16 1.88
N PHE A 76 -10.51 1.13 2.02
CA PHE A 76 -11.91 1.55 2.11
C PHE A 76 -12.70 1.24 0.84
N LYS A 77 -12.10 1.39 -0.34
CA LYS A 77 -12.72 0.98 -1.61
C LYS A 77 -12.94 -0.54 -1.69
N ILE A 78 -11.97 -1.33 -1.24
CA ILE A 78 -12.09 -2.79 -1.18
C ILE A 78 -13.27 -3.19 -0.27
N LEU A 79 -13.42 -2.53 0.88
CA LEU A 79 -14.50 -2.73 1.84
C LEU A 79 -15.85 -2.16 1.38
N GLY A 80 -15.89 -1.42 0.26
CA GLY A 80 -17.12 -0.82 -0.27
C GLY A 80 -17.59 0.44 0.46
N PHE A 81 -16.74 1.06 1.28
CA PHE A 81 -17.07 2.35 1.88
C PHE A 81 -17.15 3.45 0.80
N GLY A 82 -18.26 4.19 0.78
CA GLY A 82 -18.49 5.28 -0.17
C GLY A 82 -19.22 4.89 -1.45
N ASN A 83 -19.61 3.62 -1.62
CA ASN A 83 -20.55 3.21 -2.66
C ASN A 83 -21.98 3.58 -2.22
N LYS A 84 -22.39 4.81 -2.50
CA LYS A 84 -23.80 5.23 -2.59
C LYS A 84 -24.06 5.74 -4.00
#